data_AF-D5BA62-F1
#
_entry.id   AF-D5BA62-F1
#
_cell.length_a   1.000
_cell.length_b   1.000
_cell.length_c   1.000
_cell.angle_alpha   90.00
_cell.angle_beta   90.00
_cell.angle_gamma   90.00
#
_symmetry.space_group_name_H-M   'P 1'
#
loop_
_entity.id
_entity.type
_entity.pdbx_description
1 polymer ?
#
loop_
_entity_poly.entity_id
_entity_poly.type
_entity_poly.pdbx_seq_one_letter_code
_entity_poly.pdbx_strand_id
1 'polypeptide(L)'
;MSFGSAIAAIVSQRNNRRKRTSQLDRYAQKTGSKLGKLSDQDKLTATELNRLGQRIKAENNKKRQRVIALTAVIMIIVTSIFWYFMF
;
A
#
# COMPACT_ATOMS: atom_id res chain seq x y z
N MET A 1 31.31 -11.45 14.46
CA MET A 1 30.67 -11.32 13.13
C MET A 1 29.77 -10.09 13.10
N SER A 2 30.30 -8.88 12.92
CA SER A 2 29.50 -7.64 12.93
C SER A 2 30.11 -6.55 12.00
N PHE A 3 30.35 -6.90 10.74
CA PHE A 3 30.73 -5.92 9.70
C PHE A 3 29.82 -6.02 8.45
N GLY A 4 29.09 -7.13 8.27
CA GLY A 4 28.21 -7.33 7.12
C GLY A 4 26.94 -6.47 7.11
N SER A 5 26.39 -6.13 8.28
CA SER A 5 25.16 -5.34 8.40
C SER A 5 25.34 -3.87 8.02
N ALA A 6 26.45 -3.26 8.44
CA ALA A 6 26.78 -1.87 8.12
C ALA A 6 27.08 -1.68 6.62
N ILE A 7 27.81 -2.61 6.02
CA ILE A 7 28.12 -2.58 4.58
C ILE A 7 26.83 -2.78 3.76
N ALA A 8 25.95 -3.70 4.17
CA ALA A 8 24.66 -3.89 3.52
C ALA A 8 23.76 -2.64 3.60
N ALA A 9 23.76 -1.92 4.72
CA ALA A 9 23.00 -0.68 4.87
C ALA A 9 23.55 0.45 3.98
N ILE A 10 24.88 0.59 3.88
CA ILE A 10 25.54 1.59 3.02
C ILE A 10 25.30 1.29 1.54
N VAL A 11 25.42 0.02 1.14
CA VAL A 11 25.13 -0.41 -0.24
C VAL A 11 23.65 -0.22 -0.57
N SER A 12 22.75 -0.52 0.37
CA SER A 12 21.30 -0.30 0.22
C SER A 12 20.96 1.19 0.04
N GLN A 13 21.50 2.08 0.88
CA GLN A 13 21.32 3.52 0.74
C GLN A 13 21.89 4.05 -0.59
N ARG A 14 23.09 3.58 -0.98
CA ARG A 14 23.72 3.97 -2.25
C ARG A 14 22.89 3.48 -3.46
N ASN A 15 22.32 2.29 -3.39
CA ASN A 15 21.49 1.73 -4.44
C ASN A 15 20.11 2.42 -4.51
N ASN A 16 19.53 2.79 -3.37
CA ASN A 16 18.28 3.54 -3.29
C ASN A 16 18.43 4.97 -3.84
N ARG A 17 19.60 5.61 -3.65
CA ARG A 17 19.94 6.90 -4.28
C ARG A 17 20.11 6.81 -5.80
N ARG A 18 20.66 5.71 -6.33
CA ARG A 18 20.79 5.47 -7.79
C ARG A 18 19.46 5.13 -8.45
N LYS A 19 18.56 4.44 -7.74
CA LYS A 19 17.19 4.11 -8.19
C LYS A 19 16.16 5.13 -7.70
N ARG A 20 16.50 6.43 -7.72
CA ARG A 20 15.53 7.50 -7.46
C ARG A 20 14.60 7.66 -8.66
N THR A 21 13.85 6.59 -8.97
CA THR A 21 12.72 6.64 -9.88
C THR A 21 11.72 7.59 -9.26
N SER A 22 11.37 8.68 -9.95
CA SER A 22 10.25 9.51 -9.53
C SER A 22 9.03 8.61 -9.33
N GLN A 23 8.10 8.96 -8.42
CA GLN A 23 6.85 8.21 -8.33
C GLN A 23 6.18 8.12 -9.71
N LEU A 24 6.29 9.20 -10.50
CA LEU A 24 5.87 9.24 -11.90
C LEU A 24 6.55 8.17 -12.77
N ASP A 25 7.86 7.95 -12.66
CA ASP A 25 8.57 6.91 -13.43
C ASP A 25 8.09 5.51 -13.04
N ARG A 26 7.81 5.28 -11.76
CA ARG A 26 7.25 4.00 -11.30
C ARG A 26 5.83 3.79 -11.83
N TYR A 27 5.00 4.83 -11.86
CA TYR A 27 3.66 4.77 -12.44
C TYR A 27 3.74 4.53 -13.97
N ALA A 28 4.65 5.19 -14.67
CA ALA A 28 4.86 5.00 -16.10
C ALA A 28 5.31 3.57 -16.45
N GLN A 29 6.24 3.00 -15.67
CA GLN A 29 6.70 1.62 -15.84
C GLN A 29 5.62 0.60 -15.47
N LYS A 30 4.89 0.80 -14.37
CA LYS A 30 3.90 -0.17 -13.88
C LYS A 30 2.62 -0.19 -14.72
N THR A 31 2.22 0.96 -15.25
CA THR A 31 0.99 1.11 -16.06
C THR A 31 1.27 0.93 -17.56
N GLY A 32 2.54 0.74 -17.92
CA GLY A 32 2.98 0.39 -19.27
C GLY A 32 2.44 1.33 -20.33
N SER A 33 2.71 2.65 -20.23
CA SER A 33 2.56 3.67 -21.30
C SER A 33 1.52 3.38 -22.40
N LYS A 34 0.31 2.94 -22.01
CA LYS A 34 -0.84 2.70 -22.88
C LYS A 34 -2.05 3.50 -22.42
N LEU A 35 -1.86 4.53 -21.59
CA LEU A 35 -2.80 5.63 -21.65
C LEU A 35 -2.53 6.36 -22.96
N GLY A 36 -3.19 5.88 -24.02
CA GLY A 36 -3.46 6.70 -25.19
C GLY A 36 -3.93 8.06 -24.72
N LYS A 37 -3.54 9.11 -25.45
CA LYS A 37 -3.91 10.50 -25.18
C LYS A 37 -5.32 10.51 -24.58
N LEU A 38 -5.45 10.87 -23.30
CA LEU A 38 -6.75 11.09 -22.69
C LEU A 38 -7.45 12.07 -23.62
N SER A 39 -8.46 11.59 -24.34
CA SER A 39 -9.23 12.40 -25.25
C SER A 39 -9.73 13.59 -24.43
N ASP A 40 -9.76 14.79 -24.98
CA ASP A 40 -10.34 15.94 -24.26
C ASP A 40 -11.82 15.70 -23.87
N GLN A 41 -12.44 14.66 -24.44
CA GLN A 41 -13.77 14.14 -24.10
C GLN A 41 -13.81 13.21 -22.87
N ASP A 42 -12.67 12.70 -22.39
CA ASP A 42 -12.54 11.84 -21.18
C ASP A 42 -12.24 12.63 -19.90
N LYS A 43 -12.29 13.97 -19.97
CA LYS A 43 -12.11 14.82 -18.80
C LYS A 43 -13.37 14.72 -17.92
N LEU A 44 -13.40 13.74 -17.03
CA LEU A 44 -14.39 13.68 -15.96
C LEU A 44 -14.45 15.04 -15.26
N THR A 45 -15.64 15.58 -15.11
CA THR A 45 -15.84 16.84 -14.38
C THR A 45 -15.36 16.63 -12.93
N ALA A 46 -14.81 17.65 -12.28
CA ALA A 46 -14.29 17.53 -10.91
C ALA A 46 -15.30 16.90 -9.92
N THR A 47 -16.59 17.08 -10.18
CA THR A 47 -17.71 16.46 -9.45
C THR A 47 -17.80 14.95 -9.67
N GLU A 48 -17.59 14.45 -10.88
CA GLU A 48 -17.63 13.03 -11.21
C GLU A 48 -16.39 12.31 -10.68
N LEU A 49 -15.22 12.95 -10.77
CA LEU A 49 -13.98 12.43 -10.19
C LEU A 49 -14.09 12.28 -8.67
N ASN A 50 -14.70 13.26 -7.99
CA ASN A 50 -14.95 13.20 -6.56
C ASN A 50 -15.94 12.08 -6.20
N ARG A 51 -17.00 11.88 -6.99
CA ARG A 51 -17.94 10.76 -6.80
C ARG A 51 -17.27 9.40 -6.95
N LEU A 52 -16.40 9.25 -7.95
CA LEU A 52 -15.61 8.03 -8.17
C LEU A 52 -14.63 7.78 -7.02
N GLY A 53 -13.92 8.80 -6.58
CA GLY A 53 -13.01 8.73 -5.43
C GLY A 53 -13.74 8.35 -4.13
N GLN A 54 -14.95 8.87 -3.90
CA GLN A 54 -15.76 8.51 -2.75
C GLN A 54 -16.23 7.04 -2.80
N ARG A 55 -16.65 6.53 -3.97
CA ARG A 55 -17.03 5.11 -4.13
C ARG A 55 -15.86 4.17 -3.83
N ILE A 56 -14.67 4.47 -4.37
CA ILE A 56 -13.46 3.67 -4.12
C ILE A 56 -13.09 3.69 -2.63
N LYS A 57 -13.16 4.86 -1.97
CA LYS A 57 -12.93 4.96 -0.53
C LYS A 57 -13.92 4.13 0.28
N ALA A 58 -15.20 4.15 -0.09
CA ALA A 58 -16.23 3.38 0.61
C ALA A 58 -16.01 1.86 0.49
N GLU A 59 -15.64 1.37 -0.69
CA GLU A 59 -15.32 -0.05 -0.88
C GLU A 59 -14.08 -0.50 -0.11
N ASN A 60 -13.03 0.32 -0.14
CA ASN A 60 -11.80 0.04 0.62
C ASN A 60 -12.05 0.05 2.13
N ASN A 61 -12.89 0.96 2.63
CA ASN A 61 -13.25 0.99 4.04
C ASN A 61 -14.01 -0.28 4.47
N LYS A 62 -14.93 -0.78 3.64
CA LYS A 62 -15.62 -2.07 3.91
C LYS A 62 -14.65 -3.24 3.97
N LYS A 63 -13.70 -3.32 3.03
CA LYS A 63 -12.66 -4.36 3.04
C LYS A 63 -11.79 -4.24 4.29
N ARG A 64 -11.39 -3.03 4.67
CA ARG A 64 -10.56 -2.76 5.85
C ARG A 64 -11.28 -3.15 7.15
N GLN A 65 -12.58 -2.85 7.26
CA GLN A 65 -13.39 -3.26 8.42
C GLN A 65 -13.46 -4.78 8.57
N ARG A 66 -13.60 -5.54 7.48
CA ARG A 66 -13.59 -7.01 7.52
C ARG A 66 -12.26 -7.56 8.04
N VAL A 67 -11.14 -7.01 7.57
CA VAL A 67 -9.81 -7.43 8.01
C VAL A 67 -9.60 -7.10 9.50
N ILE A 68 -10.02 -5.91 9.94
CA ILE A 68 -9.91 -5.51 11.35
C ILE A 68 -10.75 -6.44 12.24
N ALA A 69 -11.98 -6.76 11.83
CA ALA A 69 -12.85 -7.67 12.58
C ALA A 69 -12.23 -9.07 12.75
N LEU A 70 -11.69 -9.64 11.66
CA LEU A 70 -11.00 -10.94 11.71
C LEU A 70 -9.76 -10.90 12.61
N THR A 71 -8.98 -9.82 12.53
CA THR A 71 -7.77 -9.65 13.35
C THR A 71 -8.11 -9.54 14.84
N ALA A 72 -9.19 -8.83 15.19
CA ALA A 72 -9.67 -8.70 16.56
C ALA A 72 -10.10 -10.06 17.15
N VAL A 73 -10.81 -10.88 16.38
CA VAL A 73 -11.20 -12.24 16.81
C VAL A 73 -9.97 -13.11 17.07
N ILE A 74 -8.99 -13.09 16.16
CA ILE A 74 -7.75 -13.85 16.33
C ILE A 74 -7.00 -13.39 17.59
N MET A 75 -6.91 -12.07 17.82
CA MET A 75 -6.28 -11.52 19.02
C MET A 75 -6.94 -12.05 20.30
N ILE A 76 -8.27 -12.06 20.37
CA ILE A 76 -9.02 -12.55 21.55
C ILE A 76 -8.71 -14.03 21.83
N ILE A 77 -8.67 -14.86 20.78
CA ILE A 77 -8.36 -16.30 20.92
C ILE A 77 -6.94 -16.47 21.44
N VAL A 78 -5.97 -15.75 20.89
CA VAL A 78 -4.57 -15.82 21.31
C VAL A 78 -4.41 -15.37 22.76
N THR A 79 -5.01 -14.25 23.17
CA THR A 79 -4.95 -13.83 24.58
C THR A 79 -5.64 -14.79 25.53
N SER A 80 -6.74 -15.42 25.10
CA SER A 80 -7.45 -16.42 25.93
C SER A 80 -6.60 -17.68 26.16
N ILE A 81 -5.95 -18.18 25.11
CA ILE A 81 -5.02 -19.32 25.23
C ILE A 81 -3.83 -18.94 26.10
N PHE A 82 -3.25 -17.75 25.90
CA PHE A 82 -2.13 -17.28 26.70
C PHE A 82 -2.48 -17.20 28.18
N TRP A 83 -3.67 -16.71 28.52
CA TRP A 83 -4.19 -16.69 29.88
C TRP A 83 -4.34 -18.09 30.47
N TYR A 84 -4.91 -19.03 29.71
CA TYR A 84 -5.10 -20.41 30.15
C TYR A 84 -3.78 -21.17 30.42
N PHE A 85 -2.69 -20.81 29.73
CA PHE A 85 -1.38 -21.42 29.99
C PHE A 85 -0.58 -20.70 31.08
N MET A 86 -0.91 -19.44 31.39
CA MET A 86 -0.22 -18.63 32.40
C MET A 86 -0.82 -18.79 33.80
N PHE A 87 -2.11 -19.14 33.90
CA PHE A 87 -2.86 -19.42 35.13
C PHE A 87 -3.41 -20.84 35.13
#